data_AF-A0A930HWZ4-F1
#
_entry.id   AF-A0A930HWZ4-F1
#
_cell.length_a   1.000
_cell.length_b   1.000
_cell.length_c   1.000
_cell.angle_alpha   90.00
_cell.angle_beta   90.00
_cell.angle_gamma   90.00
#
_symmetry.space_group_name_H-M   'P 1'
#
loop_
_entity.id
_entity.type
_entity.pdbx_description
1 polymer ?
#
loop_
_entity_poly.entity_id
_entity_poly.type
_entity_poly.pdbx_seq_one_letter_code
_entity_poly.pdbx_strand_id
1 'polypeptide(L)' 'MINSQEIKIGTCIRLDGKIWTCIDFQHR' A
#
# COMPACT_ATOMS: atom_id res chain seq x y z
N MET A 1 9.79 5.80 -0.67
CA MET A 1 9.10 5.46 0.60
C MET A 1 7.76 6.17 0.58
N ILE A 2 6.68 5.46 0.88
CA ILE A 2 5.32 5.99 0.96
C ILE A 2 4.92 6.10 2.44
N ASN A 3 4.15 7.11 2.82
CA ASN A 3 3.59 7.17 4.17
C ASN A 3 2.41 6.19 4.27
N SER A 4 2.36 5.40 5.35
CA SER A 4 1.24 4.49 5.62
C SER A 4 -0.14 5.17 5.63
N GLN A 5 -0.21 6.46 6.00
CA GLN A 5 -1.43 7.26 6.00
C GLN A 5 -1.98 7.54 4.58
N GLU A 6 -1.13 7.42 3.56
CA GLU A 6 -1.49 7.67 2.16
C GLU A 6 -1.93 6.39 1.43
N ILE A 7 -1.75 5.22 2.06
CA ILE A 7 -2.17 3.94 1.50
C ILE A 7 -3.68 3.82 1.60
N LYS A 8 -4.32 3.58 0.46
CA LYS A 8 -5.75 3.32 0.34
C LYS A 8 -5.97 1.99 -0.36
N ILE A 9 -7.18 1.46 -0.27
CA ILE A 9 -7.60 0.34 -1.11
C ILE A 9 -7.43 0.75 -2.58
N GLY A 10 -6.72 -0.08 -3.34
CA GLY A 10 -6.33 0.15 -4.73
C GLY A 10 -4.94 0.78 -4.91
N THR A 11 -4.26 1.23 -3.85
CA THR A 11 -2.91 1.78 -3.98
C THR A 11 -1.95 0.70 -4.48
N CYS A 12 -1.21 1.03 -5.55
CA CYS A 12 -0.18 0.17 -6.12
C CYS A 12 1.17 0.47 -5.45
N ILE A 13 1.79 -0.53 -4.83
CA ILE A 13 2.99 -0.38 -4.01
C ILE A 13 4.05 -1.37 -4.47
N ARG A 14 5.30 -0.90 -4.57
CA ARG A 14 6.45 -1.76 -4.80
C ARG A 14 7.08 -2.14 -3.45
N LEU A 15 7.06 -3.42 -3.12
CA LEU A 15 7.64 -4.00 -1.90
C LEU A 15 8.51 -5.20 -2.29
N ASP A 16 9.74 -5.24 -1.79
CA ASP A 16 10.73 -6.31 -2.05
C ASP A 16 10.94 -6.63 -3.54
N GLY A 17 10.96 -5.58 -4.37
CA GLY A 17 11.14 -5.70 -5.82
C GLY A 17 9.92 -6.21 -6.59
N LYS A 18 8.80 -6.51 -5.91
CA LYS A 18 7.52 -6.92 -6.51
C LYS A 18 6.48 -5.81 -6.45
N ILE A 19 5.48 -5.87 -7.33
CA ILE A 19 4.37 -4.91 -7.39
C ILE A 19 3.14 -5.55 -6.75
N TRP A 20 2.53 -4.83 -5.81
CA TRP A 20 1.35 -5.24 -5.07
C TRP A 20 0.25 -4.19 -5.18
N THR A 21 -1.00 -4.64 -5.07
CA THR A 21 -2.15 -3.74 -4.94
C THR A 21 -2.75 -3.92 -3.56
N CYS A 22 -2.93 -2.83 -2.84
CA CYS A 22 -3.60 -2.84 -1.54
C CYS A 22 -5.08 -3.21 -1.73
N ILE A 23 -5.53 -4.32 -1.16
CA ILE A 23 -6.92 -4.80 -1.26
C ILE A 23 -7.75 -4.48 -0.02
N ASP A 24 -7.07 -4.32 1.12
CA ASP A 24 -7.65 -3.95 2.41
C ASP A 24 -6.58 -3.22 3.21
N PHE A 25 -7.00 -2.30 4.07
CA PHE A 25 -6.09 -1.49 4.88
C PHE A 25 -6.73 -1.06 6.19
N GLN A 26 -6.06 -1.33 7.31
CA GLN A 26 -6.48 -0.93 8.64
C GLN A 26 -5.54 0.16 9.18
N HIS A 27 -6.03 1.39 9.27
CA HIS A 27 -5.41 2.45 10.07
C HIS A 27 -5.85 2.30 11.53
N ARG A 28 -4.95 2.65 12.46
CA ARG A 28 -5.29 2.80 13.87
C ARG A 28 -5.58 4.26 14.19
#